data_AF-A0A1V6MXW4-F1
#
_entry.id   AF-A0A1V6MXW4-F1
#
_cell.length_a   1.000
_cell.length_b   1.000
_cell.length_c   1.000
_cell.angle_alpha   90.00
_cell.angle_beta   90.00
_cell.angle_gamma   90.00
#
_symmetry.space_group_name_H-M   'P 1'
#
loop_
_entity.id
_entity.type
_entity.pdbx_description
1 polymer ?
#
loop_
_entity_poly.entity_id
_entity_poly.type
_entity_poly.pdbx_seq_one_letter_code
_entity_poly.pdbx_strand_id
1 'polypeptide(L)'
;MSEPPGAVTLAEAPPADPPPPRKLTAQRVQPLRRPGRWIATVVVLVLAAQFVHGLVTNPFYQWDRFGYWFLRPTILDGLLITLEVTAWSAVLGLLGGILLALARLSRSPVLRAASWTYVWALRSIPLIVVLLFLYNFSALYKTLSVGVPFGPAFLTFDESRLATDMAIAVIGLSLNEAAYAAEVVRGGILSVDQGQHEAASALGLPKGYQFRRIVFPLALRSITPNYVNQLIGLIKSTSLVFYVSLLDLFGTAQSMGSTYPGDIVPLLLVVTVWYLILTSLVSVVQFYVERYFARGATRSLPPTPLQKLRTGLRDLRERARREAAV
;
A
#
# COMPACT_ATOMS: atom_id res chain seq x y z
N MET A 1 -26.24 -97.36 23.25
CA MET A 1 -27.72 -97.37 23.41
C MET A 1 -28.05 -96.59 24.68
N SER A 2 -29.20 -95.91 24.68
CA SER A 2 -29.81 -95.04 25.71
C SER A 2 -29.24 -93.63 25.90
N GLU A 3 -30.00 -92.66 25.39
CA GLU A 3 -29.98 -91.21 25.68
C GLU A 3 -30.17 -90.91 27.18
N PRO A 4 -29.64 -89.79 27.68
CA PRO A 4 -30.29 -89.03 28.75
C PRO A 4 -31.22 -87.95 28.15
N PRO A 5 -32.49 -87.85 28.57
CA PRO A 5 -33.42 -86.86 28.05
C PRO A 5 -33.29 -85.50 28.75
N GLY A 6 -33.39 -84.44 27.94
CA GLY A 6 -34.15 -83.25 28.30
C GLY A 6 -33.49 -82.23 29.22
N ALA A 7 -32.35 -81.64 28.80
CA ALA A 7 -31.93 -80.36 29.34
C ALA A 7 -32.78 -79.24 28.71
N VAL A 8 -33.64 -78.66 29.54
CA VAL A 8 -34.47 -77.49 29.27
C VAL A 8 -33.64 -76.38 28.63
N THR A 9 -33.97 -76.00 27.40
CA THR A 9 -33.45 -74.79 26.75
C THR A 9 -33.95 -73.57 27.51
N LEU A 10 -33.15 -73.07 28.44
CA LEU A 10 -33.34 -71.74 29.01
C LEU A 10 -33.26 -70.75 27.86
N ALA A 11 -34.37 -70.06 27.60
CA ALA A 11 -34.43 -69.00 26.61
C ALA A 11 -33.29 -68.00 26.88
N GLU A 12 -32.38 -67.89 25.91
CA GLU A 12 -31.27 -66.95 25.98
C GLU A 12 -31.84 -65.53 26.01
N ALA A 13 -31.55 -64.82 27.11
CA ALA A 13 -31.98 -63.44 27.29
C ALA A 13 -31.44 -62.59 26.12
N PRO A 14 -32.24 -61.67 25.55
CA PRO A 14 -31.80 -60.87 24.43
C PRO A 14 -30.50 -60.13 24.76
N PRO A 15 -29.56 -59.98 23.81
CA PRO A 15 -28.31 -59.29 24.05
C PRO A 15 -28.60 -57.87 24.55
N ALA A 16 -27.96 -57.52 25.68
CA ALA A 16 -28.12 -56.20 26.29
C ALA A 16 -27.80 -55.10 25.27
N ASP A 17 -28.70 -54.12 25.16
CA ASP A 17 -28.51 -52.97 24.29
C ASP A 17 -27.15 -52.30 24.54
N PRO A 18 -26.41 -51.89 23.48
CA PRO A 18 -25.16 -51.18 23.65
C PRO A 18 -25.40 -49.89 24.45
N PRO A 19 -24.49 -49.52 25.37
CA PRO A 19 -24.68 -48.36 26.21
C PRO A 19 -24.88 -47.11 25.34
N PRO A 20 -25.82 -46.22 25.69
CA PRO A 20 -26.13 -45.06 24.88
C PRO A 20 -24.87 -44.22 24.65
N PRO A 21 -24.66 -43.67 23.43
CA PRO A 21 -23.49 -42.88 23.13
C PRO A 21 -23.35 -41.75 24.15
N ARG A 22 -22.21 -41.70 24.85
CA ARG A 22 -21.89 -40.67 25.85
C ARG A 22 -22.21 -39.30 25.23
N LYS A 23 -23.19 -38.59 25.80
CA LYS A 23 -23.59 -37.24 25.37
C LYS A 23 -22.36 -36.32 25.38
N LEU A 24 -21.76 -36.08 24.21
CA LEU A 24 -20.66 -35.12 24.03
C LEU A 24 -21.04 -33.69 24.46
N THR A 25 -22.34 -33.43 24.63
CA THR A 25 -22.92 -32.20 25.17
C THR A 25 -22.61 -31.92 26.65
N ALA A 26 -22.09 -32.90 27.40
CA ALA A 26 -21.77 -32.72 28.83
C ALA A 26 -20.31 -32.29 29.11
N GLN A 27 -19.44 -32.24 28.10
CA GLN A 27 -18.09 -31.71 28.30
C GLN A 27 -18.15 -30.19 28.40
N ARG A 28 -18.11 -29.68 29.64
CA ARG A 28 -17.91 -28.26 29.94
C ARG A 28 -16.62 -27.81 29.25
N VAL A 29 -16.75 -27.04 28.17
CA VAL A 29 -15.64 -26.43 27.44
C VAL A 29 -14.86 -25.55 28.42
N GLN A 30 -13.75 -26.06 28.95
CA GLN A 30 -12.87 -25.26 29.78
C GLN A 30 -12.15 -24.25 28.87
N PRO A 31 -12.27 -22.94 29.12
CA PRO A 31 -11.58 -21.95 28.33
C PRO A 31 -10.08 -22.18 28.49
N LEU A 32 -9.41 -22.49 27.39
CA LEU A 32 -7.95 -22.65 27.36
C LEU A 32 -7.32 -21.31 27.79
N ARG A 33 -6.87 -21.21 29.04
CA ARG A 33 -6.18 -20.03 29.56
C ARG A 33 -4.89 -19.87 28.75
N ARG A 34 -4.73 -18.75 28.05
CA ARG A 34 -3.53 -18.42 27.25
C ARG A 34 -2.67 -17.40 28.02
N PRO A 35 -1.99 -17.77 29.12
CA PRO A 35 -1.21 -16.83 29.92
C PRO A 35 -0.12 -16.13 29.10
N GLY A 36 0.46 -16.82 28.11
CA GLY A 36 1.43 -16.23 27.19
C GLY A 36 0.91 -15.03 26.40
N ARG A 37 -0.40 -14.96 26.09
CA ARG A 37 -1.00 -13.77 25.44
C ARG A 37 -1.05 -12.58 26.38
N TRP A 38 -1.41 -12.80 27.63
CA TRP A 38 -1.45 -11.73 28.63
C TRP A 38 -0.05 -11.19 28.93
N ILE A 39 0.93 -12.09 29.10
CA ILE A 39 2.34 -11.70 29.26
C ILE A 39 2.80 -10.90 28.03
N ALA A 40 2.53 -11.39 26.81
CA ALA A 40 2.89 -10.67 25.59
C ALA A 40 2.21 -9.30 25.49
N THR A 41 0.92 -9.18 25.82
CA THR A 41 0.21 -7.90 25.83
C THR A 41 0.81 -6.93 26.85
N VAL A 42 1.11 -7.39 28.06
CA VAL A 42 1.75 -6.56 29.09
C VAL A 42 3.13 -6.09 28.62
N VAL A 43 3.95 -7.00 28.08
CA VAL A 43 5.28 -6.65 27.52
C VAL A 43 5.14 -5.60 26.42
N VAL A 44 4.22 -5.78 25.47
CA VAL A 44 3.98 -4.80 24.39
C VAL A 44 3.53 -3.45 24.93
N LEU A 45 2.63 -3.43 25.92
CA LEU A 45 2.16 -2.18 26.54
C LEU A 45 3.27 -1.47 27.31
N VAL A 46 4.13 -2.20 28.03
CA VAL A 46 5.28 -1.63 28.74
C VAL A 46 6.27 -1.05 27.74
N LEU A 47 6.61 -1.76 26.67
CA LEU A 47 7.52 -1.26 25.63
C LEU A 47 6.93 -0.03 24.92
N ALA A 48 5.63 -0.03 24.62
CA ALA A 48 4.95 1.12 24.04
C ALA A 48 4.96 2.32 25.00
N ALA A 49 4.70 2.09 26.28
CA ALA A 49 4.75 3.14 27.30
C ALA A 49 6.18 3.70 27.48
N GLN A 50 7.20 2.83 27.48
CA GLN A 50 8.60 3.26 27.51
C GLN A 50 8.98 4.08 26.28
N PHE A 51 8.52 3.67 25.09
CA PHE A 51 8.74 4.44 23.86
C PHE A 51 8.07 5.81 23.92
N VAL A 52 6.80 5.88 24.33
CA VAL A 52 6.06 7.16 24.46
C VAL A 52 6.68 8.04 25.54
N HIS A 53 7.08 7.46 26.67
CA HIS A 53 7.78 8.20 27.72
C HIS A 53 9.08 8.80 27.17
N GLY A 54 9.92 7.99 26.52
CA GLY A 54 11.15 8.46 25.87
C GLY A 54 10.89 9.53 24.81
N LEU A 55 9.81 9.42 24.03
CA LEU A 55 9.43 10.42 23.04
C LEU A 55 9.07 11.77 23.69
N VAL A 56 8.36 11.76 24.81
CA VAL A 56 7.87 13.00 25.45
C VAL A 56 8.93 13.64 26.34
N THR A 57 9.64 12.85 27.15
CA THR A 57 10.53 13.39 28.20
C THR A 57 11.94 13.67 27.74
N ASN A 58 12.36 13.19 26.57
CA ASN A 58 13.72 13.35 26.11
C ASN A 58 14.02 14.82 25.69
N PRO A 59 14.95 15.51 26.38
CA PRO A 59 15.29 16.91 26.08
C PRO A 59 15.85 17.12 24.67
N PHE A 60 16.41 16.09 24.03
CA PHE A 60 16.94 16.17 22.67
C PHE A 60 15.88 16.50 21.62
N TYR A 61 14.60 16.21 21.88
CA TYR A 61 13.51 16.51 20.95
C TYR A 61 13.12 17.99 20.91
N GLN A 62 13.42 18.75 21.98
CA GLN A 62 13.25 20.20 22.03
C GLN A 62 11.88 20.66 21.49
N TRP A 63 10.79 20.24 22.16
CA TRP A 63 9.42 20.47 21.72
C TRP A 63 9.07 21.95 21.44
N ASP A 64 9.73 22.88 22.13
CA ASP A 64 9.60 24.32 21.87
C ASP A 64 10.10 24.70 20.47
N ARG A 65 11.25 24.14 20.05
CA ARG A 65 11.81 24.35 18.71
C ARG A 65 11.01 23.62 17.65
N PHE A 66 10.49 22.43 17.95
CA PHE A 66 9.54 21.74 17.08
C PHE A 66 8.33 22.65 16.78
N GLY A 67 7.70 23.20 17.83
CA GLY A 67 6.56 24.11 17.68
C GLY A 67 6.92 25.39 16.91
N TYR A 68 8.12 25.92 17.13
CA TYR A 68 8.64 27.06 16.38
C TYR A 68 8.74 26.77 14.87
N TRP A 69 9.26 25.61 14.46
CA TRP A 69 9.48 25.28 13.05
C TRP A 69 8.23 24.72 12.34
N PHE A 70 7.31 24.07 13.07
CA PHE A 70 6.22 23.29 12.51
C PHE A 70 5.34 24.03 11.47
N LEU A 71 5.06 25.32 11.71
CA LEU A 71 4.24 26.17 10.84
C LEU A 71 5.04 27.34 10.22
N ARG A 72 6.37 27.27 10.20
CA ARG A 72 7.16 28.35 9.58
C ARG A 72 6.93 28.38 8.08
N PRO A 73 6.81 29.58 7.46
CA PRO A 73 6.62 29.72 6.02
C PRO A 73 7.60 28.87 5.22
N THR A 74 8.89 28.89 5.59
CA THR A 74 9.93 28.10 4.94
C THR A 74 9.62 26.60 4.90
N ILE A 75 9.11 26.01 5.98
CA ILE A 75 8.72 24.59 6.02
C ILE A 75 7.46 24.34 5.19
N LEU A 76 6.49 25.26 5.24
CA LEU A 76 5.26 25.17 4.44
C LEU A 76 5.55 25.32 2.93
N ASP A 77 6.52 26.12 2.54
CA ASP A 77 6.97 26.26 1.16
C ASP A 77 7.60 24.94 0.67
N GLY A 78 8.46 24.32 1.48
CA GLY A 78 8.98 22.98 1.21
C GLY A 78 7.88 21.92 1.12
N LEU A 79 6.87 22.00 1.98
CA LEU A 79 5.67 21.14 1.94
C LEU A 79 4.88 21.32 0.64
N LEU A 80 4.71 22.56 0.16
CA LEU A 80 4.05 22.85 -1.12
C LEU A 80 4.83 22.24 -2.28
N ILE A 81 6.16 22.38 -2.29
CA ILE A 81 7.03 21.74 -3.29
C ILE A 81 6.86 20.22 -3.29
N THR A 82 6.83 19.58 -2.11
CA THR A 82 6.56 18.14 -1.99
C THR A 82 5.21 17.75 -2.61
N LEU A 83 4.16 18.55 -2.39
CA LEU A 83 2.83 18.32 -2.96
C LEU A 83 2.81 18.50 -4.49
N GLU A 84 3.46 19.54 -5.01
CA GLU A 84 3.57 19.80 -6.45
C GLU A 84 4.31 18.67 -7.18
N VAL A 85 5.48 18.29 -6.66
CA VAL A 85 6.27 17.18 -7.20
C VAL A 85 5.45 15.89 -7.20
N THR A 86 4.81 15.57 -6.07
CA THR A 86 3.96 14.39 -5.95
C THR A 86 2.82 14.41 -6.98
N ALA A 87 2.12 15.53 -7.12
CA ALA A 87 0.96 15.65 -8.01
C ALA A 87 1.36 15.45 -9.48
N TRP A 88 2.41 16.12 -9.94
CA TRP A 88 2.90 15.97 -11.31
C TRP A 88 3.44 14.56 -11.58
N SER A 89 4.25 14.02 -10.67
CA SER A 89 4.79 12.66 -10.81
C SER A 89 3.71 11.59 -10.77
N ALA A 90 2.65 11.76 -9.97
CA ALA A 90 1.51 10.85 -9.93
C ALA A 90 0.77 10.84 -11.26
N VAL A 91 0.43 12.02 -11.80
CA VAL A 91 -0.30 12.13 -13.07
C VAL A 91 0.52 11.56 -14.23
N LEU A 92 1.76 11.99 -14.38
CA LEU A 92 2.64 11.54 -15.46
C LEU A 92 2.98 10.05 -15.32
N GLY A 93 3.25 9.60 -14.09
CA GLY A 93 3.51 8.20 -13.78
C GLY A 93 2.31 7.30 -14.09
N LEU A 94 1.09 7.70 -13.72
CA LEU A 94 -0.12 6.93 -14.03
C LEU A 94 -0.35 6.86 -15.54
N LEU A 95 -0.25 7.99 -16.26
CA LEU A 95 -0.43 8.02 -17.71
C LEU A 95 0.61 7.13 -18.40
N GLY A 96 1.88 7.25 -18.04
CA GLY A 96 2.96 6.39 -18.54
C GLY A 96 2.72 4.92 -18.21
N GLY A 97 2.30 4.62 -16.98
CA GLY A 97 1.99 3.27 -16.53
C GLY A 97 0.84 2.63 -17.30
N ILE A 98 -0.22 3.37 -17.60
CA ILE A 98 -1.34 2.89 -18.44
C ILE A 98 -0.82 2.54 -19.84
N LEU A 99 -0.02 3.41 -20.46
CA LEU A 99 0.54 3.16 -21.79
C LEU A 99 1.44 1.91 -21.80
N LEU A 100 2.31 1.78 -20.79
CA LEU A 100 3.20 0.63 -20.63
C LEU A 100 2.44 -0.68 -20.38
N ALA A 101 1.36 -0.64 -19.58
CA ALA A 101 0.50 -1.79 -19.34
C ALA A 101 -0.20 -2.25 -20.62
N LEU A 102 -0.72 -1.31 -21.41
CA LEU A 102 -1.34 -1.61 -22.71
C LEU A 102 -0.31 -2.18 -23.70
N ALA A 103 0.90 -1.62 -23.75
CA ALA A 103 2.00 -2.16 -24.55
C ALA A 103 2.37 -3.59 -24.13
N ARG A 104 2.35 -3.87 -22.82
CA ARG A 104 2.64 -5.21 -22.27
C ARG A 104 1.58 -6.25 -22.60
N LEU A 105 0.31 -5.84 -22.69
CA LEU A 105 -0.84 -6.69 -23.06
C LEU A 105 -1.03 -6.80 -24.58
N SER A 106 -0.26 -6.05 -25.37
CA SER A 106 -0.33 -6.06 -26.83
C SER A 106 0.12 -7.41 -27.41
N ARG A 107 -0.44 -7.74 -28.57
CA ARG A 107 0.00 -8.89 -29.39
C ARG A 107 1.34 -8.65 -30.09
N SER A 108 1.75 -7.38 -30.22
CA SER A 108 3.03 -7.04 -30.85
C SER A 108 4.19 -7.46 -29.96
N PRO A 109 5.10 -8.33 -30.43
CA PRO A 109 6.24 -8.79 -29.63
C PRO A 109 7.18 -7.63 -29.28
N VAL A 110 7.30 -6.62 -30.15
CA VAL A 110 8.16 -5.45 -29.96
C VAL A 110 7.65 -4.59 -28.80
N LEU A 111 6.35 -4.23 -28.81
CA LEU A 111 5.76 -3.43 -27.73
C LEU A 111 5.83 -4.15 -26.38
N ARG A 112 5.58 -5.46 -26.41
CA ARG A 112 5.66 -6.30 -25.22
C ARG A 112 7.08 -6.38 -24.67
N ALA A 113 8.08 -6.57 -25.53
CA ALA A 113 9.48 -6.61 -25.14
C ALA A 113 9.97 -5.24 -24.62
N ALA A 114 9.64 -4.14 -25.31
CA ALA A 114 10.01 -2.79 -24.88
C ALA A 114 9.43 -2.44 -23.50
N SER A 115 8.13 -2.71 -23.30
CA SER A 115 7.50 -2.52 -21.98
C SER A 115 8.08 -3.46 -20.92
N TRP A 116 8.41 -4.71 -21.29
CA TRP A 116 9.10 -5.65 -20.39
C TRP A 116 10.44 -5.11 -19.91
N THR A 117 11.29 -4.68 -20.84
CA THR A 117 12.63 -4.17 -20.53
C THR A 117 12.55 -2.88 -19.71
N TYR A 118 11.66 -1.95 -20.06
CA TYR A 118 11.45 -0.72 -19.31
C TYR A 118 11.04 -1.02 -17.86
N VAL A 119 9.99 -1.81 -17.67
CA VAL A 119 9.46 -2.10 -16.33
C VAL A 119 10.48 -2.87 -15.50
N TRP A 120 11.17 -3.83 -16.11
CA TRP A 120 12.25 -4.57 -15.44
C TRP A 120 13.38 -3.64 -14.99
N ALA A 121 13.87 -2.76 -15.86
CA ALA A 121 14.97 -1.86 -15.55
C ALA A 121 14.59 -0.86 -14.44
N LEU A 122 13.50 -0.11 -14.63
CA LEU A 122 13.13 0.98 -13.72
C LEU A 122 12.70 0.48 -12.33
N ARG A 123 12.23 -0.77 -12.21
CA ARG A 123 11.94 -1.38 -10.90
C ARG A 123 13.16 -2.00 -10.23
N SER A 124 14.18 -2.37 -11.01
CA SER A 124 15.41 -2.98 -10.50
C SER A 124 16.45 -1.94 -10.09
N ILE A 125 16.45 -0.77 -10.74
CA ILE A 125 17.36 0.33 -10.43
C ILE A 125 16.81 1.12 -9.23
N PRO A 126 17.61 1.39 -8.19
CA PRO A 126 17.18 2.25 -7.08
C PRO A 126 16.78 3.64 -7.59
N LEU A 127 15.68 4.18 -7.08
CA LEU A 127 15.16 5.48 -7.52
C LEU A 127 16.19 6.62 -7.37
N ILE A 128 16.95 6.62 -6.28
CA ILE A 128 18.02 7.61 -6.07
C ILE A 128 19.07 7.58 -7.20
N VAL A 129 19.40 6.39 -7.72
CA VAL A 129 20.36 6.24 -8.82
C VAL A 129 19.78 6.83 -10.10
N VAL A 130 18.50 6.58 -10.40
CA VAL A 130 17.80 7.17 -11.55
C VAL A 130 17.81 8.70 -11.46
N LEU A 131 17.47 9.26 -10.30
CA LEU A 131 17.47 10.71 -10.08
C LEU A 131 18.86 11.32 -10.29
N LEU A 132 19.91 10.70 -9.73
CA LEU A 132 21.28 11.19 -9.90
C LEU A 132 21.77 11.10 -11.35
N PHE A 133 21.42 10.04 -12.08
CA PHE A 133 21.73 9.93 -13.51
C PHE A 133 21.04 11.02 -14.34
N LEU A 134 19.76 11.31 -14.05
CA LEU A 134 19.04 12.39 -14.73
C LEU A 134 19.59 13.78 -14.38
N TYR A 135 19.99 13.99 -13.12
CA TYR A 135 20.61 15.24 -12.70
C TYR A 135 21.97 15.48 -13.36
N ASN A 136 22.76 14.43 -13.54
CA ASN A 136 24.07 14.49 -14.20
C ASN A 136 23.98 14.22 -15.71
N PHE A 137 22.80 14.26 -16.30
CA PHE A 137 22.60 13.86 -17.70
C PHE A 137 23.41 14.72 -18.68
N SER A 138 23.53 16.03 -18.43
CA SER A 138 24.34 16.97 -19.23
C SER A 138 25.85 16.71 -19.14
N ALA A 139 26.31 16.09 -18.05
CA ALA A 139 27.71 15.64 -17.94
C ALA A 139 27.96 14.37 -18.78
N LEU A 140 26.92 13.59 -19.06
CA LEU A 140 26.99 12.32 -19.79
C LEU A 140 26.77 12.49 -21.30
N TYR A 141 25.88 13.40 -21.70
CA TYR A 141 25.57 13.72 -23.09
C TYR A 141 25.62 15.23 -23.29
N LYS A 142 26.55 15.72 -24.12
CA LYS A 142 26.74 17.17 -24.35
C LYS A 142 25.69 17.78 -25.28
N THR A 143 24.96 16.95 -26.03
CA THR A 143 23.91 17.38 -26.95
C THR A 143 22.83 16.29 -27.07
N LEU A 144 21.59 16.61 -26.72
CA LEU A 144 20.43 15.78 -27.03
C LEU A 144 19.88 16.18 -28.41
N SER A 145 20.29 15.46 -29.45
CA SER A 145 19.68 15.54 -30.78
C SER A 145 18.61 14.47 -30.94
N VAL A 146 17.34 14.88 -31.06
CA VAL A 146 16.30 14.00 -31.59
C VAL A 146 16.41 14.05 -33.11
N GLY A 147 17.04 13.04 -33.69
CA GLY A 147 17.26 12.87 -35.14
C GLY A 147 16.99 11.43 -35.58
N VAL A 148 17.21 11.14 -36.86
CA VAL A 148 17.28 9.74 -37.32
C VAL A 148 18.48 9.08 -36.64
N PRO A 149 18.39 7.82 -36.17
CA PRO A 149 19.58 7.06 -35.80
C PRO A 149 20.58 7.10 -36.97
N PHE A 150 21.79 7.64 -36.74
CA PHE A 150 22.83 7.86 -37.76
C PHE A 150 22.53 8.95 -38.83
N GLY A 151 21.59 9.88 -38.59
CA GLY A 151 21.28 10.99 -39.49
C GLY A 151 21.28 12.37 -38.82
N PRO A 152 20.85 13.43 -39.53
CA PRO A 152 20.81 14.78 -38.99
C PRO A 152 19.76 14.94 -37.88
N ALA A 153 20.10 15.77 -36.89
CA ALA A 153 19.23 16.14 -35.79
C ALA A 153 18.05 17.01 -36.28
N PHE A 154 16.81 16.66 -35.95
CA PHE A 154 15.64 17.48 -36.26
C PHE A 154 15.29 18.46 -35.15
N LEU A 155 15.57 18.10 -33.90
CA LEU A 155 15.33 18.94 -32.72
C LEU A 155 16.57 18.88 -31.82
N THR A 156 17.28 19.99 -31.72
CA THR A 156 18.27 20.26 -30.68
C THR A 156 17.55 20.92 -29.51
N PHE A 157 17.43 20.22 -28.39
CA PHE A 157 16.92 20.81 -27.16
C PHE A 157 18.10 21.47 -26.42
N ASP A 158 18.06 22.78 -26.24
CA ASP A 158 18.98 23.47 -25.33
C ASP A 158 18.69 23.02 -23.90
N GLU A 159 19.55 22.14 -23.38
CA GLU A 159 19.45 21.55 -22.03
C GLU A 159 19.32 22.63 -20.92
N SER A 160 19.87 23.82 -21.14
CA SER A 160 19.87 24.92 -20.15
C SER A 160 18.49 25.50 -19.83
N ARG A 161 17.46 25.27 -20.66
CA ARG A 161 16.11 25.83 -20.45
C ARG A 161 15.05 24.85 -19.97
N LEU A 162 15.30 23.54 -20.09
CA LEU A 162 14.33 22.48 -19.71
C LEU A 162 14.73 21.70 -18.45
N ALA A 163 15.99 21.78 -18.02
CA ALA A 163 16.51 21.02 -16.88
C ALA A 163 16.46 21.80 -15.55
N THR A 164 15.30 22.34 -15.17
CA THR A 164 15.11 22.84 -13.79
C THR A 164 15.11 21.66 -12.81
N ASP A 165 15.62 21.84 -11.58
CA ASP A 165 15.65 20.81 -10.53
C ASP A 165 14.26 20.15 -10.34
N MET A 166 13.19 20.95 -10.41
CA MET A 166 11.81 20.50 -10.39
C MET A 166 11.47 19.54 -11.55
N ALA A 167 11.88 19.87 -12.77
CA ALA A 167 11.60 19.04 -13.94
C ALA A 167 12.34 17.69 -13.84
N ILE A 168 13.61 17.71 -13.40
CA ILE A 168 14.43 16.51 -13.19
C ILE A 168 13.78 15.61 -12.14
N ALA A 169 13.37 16.19 -11.00
CA ALA A 169 12.67 15.49 -9.94
C ALA A 169 11.37 14.84 -10.44
N VAL A 170 10.52 15.62 -11.12
CA VAL A 170 9.23 15.15 -11.64
C VAL A 170 9.42 14.04 -12.69
N ILE A 171 10.38 14.19 -13.61
CA ILE A 171 10.69 13.17 -14.64
C ILE A 171 11.22 11.89 -13.98
N GLY A 172 12.21 11.99 -13.08
CA GLY A 172 12.79 10.81 -12.44
C GLY A 172 11.78 10.03 -11.60
N LEU A 173 10.98 10.73 -10.80
CA LEU A 173 9.91 10.11 -10.02
C LEU A 173 8.81 9.53 -10.92
N SER A 174 8.40 10.23 -11.98
CA SER A 174 7.35 9.74 -12.90
C SER A 174 7.78 8.52 -13.71
N LEU A 175 9.05 8.43 -14.12
CA LEU A 175 9.57 7.25 -14.81
C LEU A 175 9.52 6.01 -13.92
N ASN A 176 9.94 6.14 -12.67
CA ASN A 176 9.87 5.05 -11.71
C ASN A 176 8.41 4.69 -11.39
N GLU A 177 7.58 5.70 -11.10
CA GLU A 177 6.15 5.53 -10.82
C GLU A 177 5.41 4.87 -11.99
N ALA A 178 5.75 5.21 -13.25
CA ALA A 178 5.18 4.58 -14.43
C ALA A 178 5.45 3.08 -14.50
N ALA A 179 6.65 2.63 -14.13
CA ALA A 179 6.98 1.21 -14.10
C ALA A 179 6.17 0.45 -13.02
N TYR A 180 5.94 1.07 -11.86
CA TYR A 180 5.12 0.49 -10.80
C TYR A 180 3.62 0.51 -11.16
N ALA A 181 3.12 1.64 -11.65
CA ALA A 181 1.74 1.82 -12.10
C ALA A 181 1.41 0.86 -13.25
N ALA A 182 2.34 0.59 -14.17
CA ALA A 182 2.15 -0.38 -15.25
C ALA A 182 1.82 -1.77 -14.72
N GLU A 183 2.52 -2.24 -13.68
CA GLU A 183 2.25 -3.55 -13.07
C GLU A 183 0.93 -3.56 -12.29
N VAL A 184 0.57 -2.46 -11.64
CA VAL A 184 -0.73 -2.34 -10.97
C VAL A 184 -1.87 -2.41 -11.99
N VAL A 185 -1.79 -1.65 -13.08
CA VAL A 185 -2.80 -1.64 -14.15
C VAL A 185 -2.87 -3.00 -14.85
N ARG A 186 -1.72 -3.58 -15.21
CA ARG A 186 -1.64 -4.89 -15.85
C ARG A 186 -2.19 -5.99 -14.96
N GLY A 187 -1.76 -6.02 -13.70
CA GLY A 187 -2.23 -6.98 -12.70
C GLY A 187 -3.74 -6.87 -12.46
N GLY A 188 -4.27 -5.65 -12.44
CA GLY A 188 -5.70 -5.42 -12.29
C GLY A 188 -6.51 -5.89 -13.50
N ILE A 189 -6.04 -5.66 -14.73
CA ILE A 189 -6.70 -6.19 -15.94
C ILE A 189 -6.69 -7.73 -15.94
N LEU A 190 -5.55 -8.34 -15.59
CA LEU A 190 -5.41 -9.80 -15.55
C LEU A 190 -6.11 -10.46 -14.36
N SER A 191 -6.52 -9.69 -13.35
CA SER A 191 -7.30 -10.20 -12.21
C SER A 191 -8.76 -10.52 -12.54
N VAL A 192 -9.23 -10.12 -13.72
CA VAL A 192 -10.59 -10.41 -14.20
C VAL A 192 -10.69 -11.89 -14.59
N ASP A 193 -11.71 -12.56 -14.06
CA ASP A 193 -11.94 -13.99 -14.28
C ASP A 193 -12.09 -14.33 -15.78
N GLN A 194 -11.43 -15.41 -16.20
CA GLN A 194 -11.43 -15.86 -17.59
C GLN A 194 -12.84 -16.23 -18.09
N GLY A 195 -13.71 -16.73 -17.20
CA GLY A 195 -15.11 -17.06 -17.52
C GLY A 195 -15.92 -15.84 -17.97
N GLN A 196 -15.57 -14.62 -17.52
CA GLN A 196 -16.20 -13.39 -18.02
C GLN A 196 -15.83 -13.12 -19.48
N HIS A 197 -14.59 -13.39 -19.87
CA HIS A 197 -14.15 -13.27 -21.25
C HIS A 197 -14.81 -14.31 -22.14
N GLU A 198 -14.90 -15.55 -21.67
CA GLU A 198 -15.54 -16.66 -22.39
C GLU A 198 -17.04 -16.42 -22.57
N ALA A 199 -17.76 -16.04 -21.50
CA ALA A 199 -19.18 -15.73 -21.56
C ALA A 199 -19.48 -14.55 -22.51
N ALA A 200 -18.69 -13.49 -22.46
CA ALA A 200 -18.86 -12.35 -23.36
C ALA A 200 -18.59 -12.72 -24.83
N SER A 201 -17.63 -13.62 -25.09
CA SER A 201 -17.36 -14.14 -26.43
C SER A 201 -18.47 -15.08 -26.93
N ALA A 202 -19.05 -15.92 -26.07
CA ALA A 202 -20.17 -16.79 -26.40
C ALA A 202 -21.45 -16.00 -26.76
N LEU A 203 -21.63 -14.82 -26.18
CA LEU A 203 -22.70 -13.87 -26.53
C LEU A 203 -22.40 -13.04 -27.80
N GLY A 204 -21.27 -13.28 -28.48
CA GLY A 204 -20.89 -12.57 -29.70
C GLY A 204 -20.54 -11.08 -29.49
N LEU A 205 -20.25 -10.66 -28.26
CA LEU A 205 -19.95 -9.25 -27.97
C LEU A 205 -18.60 -8.85 -28.57
N PRO A 206 -18.48 -7.67 -29.23
CA PRO A 206 -17.23 -7.23 -29.81
C PRO A 206 -16.18 -6.89 -28.74
N LYS A 207 -14.90 -7.17 -28.99
CA LYS A 207 -13.81 -7.03 -28.01
C LYS A 207 -13.73 -5.66 -27.32
N GLY A 208 -13.99 -4.58 -28.06
CA GLY A 208 -14.02 -3.23 -27.48
C GLY A 208 -15.16 -3.03 -26.48
N TYR A 209 -16.32 -3.65 -26.74
CA TYR A 209 -17.44 -3.68 -25.81
C TYR A 209 -17.10 -4.52 -24.58
N GLN A 210 -16.56 -5.72 -24.78
CA GLN A 210 -16.13 -6.60 -23.69
C GLN A 210 -15.16 -5.86 -22.75
N PHE A 211 -14.14 -5.19 -23.30
CA PHE A 211 -13.19 -4.44 -22.50
C PHE A 211 -13.84 -3.27 -21.77
N ARG A 212 -14.53 -2.37 -22.48
CA ARG A 212 -15.04 -1.11 -21.89
C ARG A 212 -16.18 -1.32 -20.89
N ARG A 213 -17.04 -2.32 -21.10
CA ARG A 213 -18.24 -2.54 -20.28
C ARG A 213 -18.11 -3.65 -19.25
N ILE A 214 -17.20 -4.61 -19.42
CA ILE A 214 -17.07 -5.76 -18.52
C ILE A 214 -15.72 -5.72 -17.81
N VAL A 215 -14.62 -5.77 -18.56
CA VAL A 215 -13.27 -5.95 -18.00
C VAL A 215 -12.80 -4.69 -17.28
N PHE A 216 -12.88 -3.51 -17.92
CA PHE A 216 -12.35 -2.27 -17.38
C PHE A 216 -13.01 -1.84 -16.06
N PRO A 217 -14.35 -1.83 -15.91
CA PRO A 217 -14.99 -1.51 -14.64
C PRO A 217 -14.61 -2.48 -13.51
N LEU A 218 -14.41 -3.76 -13.84
CA LEU A 218 -14.01 -4.78 -12.87
C LEU A 218 -12.54 -4.63 -12.47
N ALA A 219 -11.66 -4.41 -13.44
CA ALA A 219 -10.24 -4.15 -13.22
C ALA A 219 -10.02 -2.89 -12.38
N LEU A 220 -10.80 -1.82 -12.59
CA LEU A 220 -10.72 -0.61 -11.76
C LEU A 220 -10.87 -0.90 -10.26
N ARG A 221 -11.67 -1.91 -9.88
CA ARG A 221 -11.86 -2.28 -8.47
C ARG A 221 -10.58 -2.78 -7.81
N SER A 222 -9.68 -3.41 -8.56
CA SER A 222 -8.39 -3.86 -8.06
C SER A 222 -7.28 -2.84 -8.33
N ILE A 223 -7.33 -2.10 -9.45
CA ILE A 223 -6.32 -1.09 -9.81
C ILE A 223 -6.31 0.06 -8.81
N THR A 224 -7.47 0.66 -8.52
CA THR A 224 -7.51 1.93 -7.76
C THR A 224 -6.96 1.80 -6.34
N PRO A 225 -7.36 0.81 -5.52
CA PRO A 225 -6.79 0.66 -4.16
C PRO A 225 -5.27 0.45 -4.17
N ASN A 226 -4.77 -0.39 -5.08
CA ASN A 226 -3.34 -0.67 -5.21
C ASN A 226 -2.57 0.58 -5.66
N TYR A 227 -3.15 1.38 -6.55
CA TYR A 227 -2.52 2.62 -7.00
C TYR A 227 -2.48 3.68 -5.89
N VAL A 228 -3.53 3.82 -5.08
CA VAL A 228 -3.49 4.74 -3.92
C VAL A 228 -2.39 4.35 -2.93
N ASN A 229 -2.13 3.06 -2.72
CA ASN A 229 -0.99 2.61 -1.92
C ASN A 229 0.36 3.01 -2.55
N GLN A 230 0.47 3.01 -3.87
CA GLN A 230 1.67 3.50 -4.57
C GLN A 230 1.87 5.01 -4.36
N LEU A 231 0.80 5.81 -4.33
CA LEU A 231 0.89 7.25 -4.04
C LEU A 231 1.49 7.53 -2.64
N ILE A 232 1.21 6.68 -1.64
CA ILE A 232 1.86 6.79 -0.32
C ILE A 232 3.37 6.58 -0.44
N GLY A 233 3.79 5.62 -1.26
CA GLY A 233 5.20 5.39 -1.59
C GLY A 233 5.81 6.59 -2.31
N LEU A 234 5.11 7.15 -3.31
CA LEU A 234 5.55 8.29 -4.09
C LEU A 234 5.80 9.53 -3.20
N ILE A 235 4.88 9.84 -2.28
CA ILE A 235 5.05 10.94 -1.32
C ILE A 235 6.33 10.75 -0.51
N LYS A 236 6.60 9.55 0.01
CA LYS A 236 7.84 9.31 0.77
C LYS A 236 9.08 9.40 -0.12
N SER A 237 8.97 8.94 -1.36
CA SER A 237 10.06 8.98 -2.34
C SER A 237 10.44 10.41 -2.77
N THR A 238 9.57 11.41 -2.59
CA THR A 238 9.95 12.80 -2.90
C THR A 238 11.12 13.26 -2.04
N SER A 239 11.32 12.73 -0.83
CA SER A 239 12.48 13.12 -0.01
C SER A 239 13.83 12.84 -0.68
N LEU A 240 13.87 11.95 -1.67
CA LEU A 240 15.08 11.67 -2.46
C LEU A 240 15.43 12.80 -3.42
N VAL A 241 14.51 13.73 -3.72
CA VAL A 241 14.75 14.86 -4.63
C VAL A 241 15.74 15.87 -4.05
N PHE A 242 15.96 15.83 -2.73
CA PHE A 242 17.03 16.58 -2.08
C PHE A 242 18.41 16.32 -2.72
N TYR A 243 18.65 15.09 -3.19
CA TYR A 243 19.92 14.74 -3.85
C TYR A 243 20.08 15.32 -5.26
N VAL A 244 19.02 15.89 -5.83
CA VAL A 244 19.05 16.62 -7.10
C VAL A 244 18.83 18.12 -6.88
N SER A 245 19.25 18.61 -5.70
CA SER A 245 19.24 20.02 -5.29
C SER A 245 17.85 20.65 -5.12
N LEU A 246 16.76 19.88 -5.22
CA LEU A 246 15.42 20.38 -4.99
C LEU A 246 15.09 20.38 -3.48
N LEU A 247 14.82 21.58 -2.94
CA LEU A 247 14.46 21.78 -1.55
C LEU A 247 12.95 21.54 -1.32
N ASP A 248 12.55 20.27 -1.30
CA ASP A 248 11.25 19.83 -0.82
C ASP A 248 11.18 19.88 0.72
N LEU A 249 10.09 19.40 1.36
CA LEU A 249 9.96 19.39 2.82
C LEU A 249 11.20 18.81 3.54
N PHE A 250 11.75 17.69 3.05
CA PHE A 250 12.93 17.09 3.64
C PHE A 250 14.18 17.93 3.34
N GLY A 251 14.34 18.39 2.11
CA GLY A 251 15.46 19.23 1.71
C GLY A 251 15.53 20.55 2.47
N THR A 252 14.39 21.22 2.67
CA THR A 252 14.28 22.44 3.47
C THR A 252 14.72 22.20 4.92
N ALA A 253 14.27 21.10 5.54
CA ALA A 253 14.67 20.78 6.91
C ALA A 253 16.16 20.48 7.03
N GLN A 254 16.75 19.78 6.05
CA GLN A 254 18.19 19.53 5.98
C GLN A 254 18.99 20.83 5.80
N SER A 255 18.51 21.74 4.94
CA SER A 255 19.10 23.06 4.73
C SER A 255 19.08 23.90 6.01
N MET A 256 17.93 23.99 6.67
CA MET A 256 17.78 24.71 7.95
C MET A 256 18.60 24.06 9.06
N GLY A 257 18.67 22.72 9.11
CA GLY A 257 19.49 22.00 10.08
C GLY A 257 20.99 22.22 9.87
N SER A 258 21.43 22.48 8.64
CA SER A 258 22.81 22.90 8.36
C SER A 258 23.08 24.32 8.85
N THR A 259 22.12 25.25 8.67
CA THR A 259 22.23 26.63 9.19
C THR A 259 22.11 26.70 10.72
N TYR A 260 21.29 25.85 11.32
CA TYR A 260 21.02 25.76 12.76
C TYR A 260 21.29 24.34 13.27
N PRO A 261 22.56 23.93 13.47
CA PRO A 261 22.90 22.55 13.85
C PRO A 261 22.24 22.04 15.13
N GLY A 262 21.90 22.94 16.08
CA GLY A 262 21.19 22.58 17.30
C GLY A 262 19.72 22.17 17.11
N ASP A 263 19.16 22.44 15.92
CA ASP A 263 17.74 22.28 15.60
C ASP A 263 17.46 21.09 14.67
N ILE A 264 18.49 20.31 14.30
CA ILE A 264 18.33 19.20 13.35
C ILE A 264 17.32 18.16 13.83
N VAL A 265 17.33 17.81 15.12
CA VAL A 265 16.39 16.84 15.71
C VAL A 265 14.94 17.35 15.66
N PRO A 266 14.60 18.55 16.17
CA PRO A 266 13.24 19.07 16.05
C PRO A 266 12.80 19.28 14.58
N LEU A 267 13.69 19.67 13.67
CA LEU A 267 13.39 19.77 12.23
C LEU A 267 13.03 18.41 11.61
N LEU A 268 13.79 17.35 11.91
CA LEU A 268 13.48 15.99 11.46
C LEU A 268 12.17 15.47 12.07
N LEU A 269 11.84 15.86 13.30
CA LEU A 269 10.51 15.60 13.88
C LEU A 269 9.40 16.31 13.12
N VAL A 270 9.59 17.59 12.76
CA VAL A 270 8.63 18.35 11.95
C VAL A 270 8.38 17.65 10.62
N VAL A 271 9.44 17.25 9.92
CA VAL A 271 9.34 16.48 8.67
C VAL A 271 8.59 15.16 8.88
N THR A 272 8.92 14.42 9.94
CA THR A 272 8.28 13.14 10.27
C THR A 272 6.78 13.32 10.50
N VAL A 273 6.38 14.31 11.28
CA VAL A 273 4.97 14.60 11.57
C VAL A 273 4.23 15.04 10.31
N TRP A 274 4.82 15.88 9.47
CA TRP A 274 4.20 16.29 8.20
C TRP A 274 4.03 15.12 7.22
N TYR A 275 5.04 14.25 7.05
CA TYR A 275 4.88 13.03 6.26
C TYR A 275 3.82 12.09 6.83
N LEU A 276 3.71 11.97 8.17
CA LEU A 276 2.63 11.21 8.80
C LEU A 276 1.25 11.83 8.51
N ILE A 277 1.11 13.15 8.56
CA ILE A 277 -0.13 13.86 8.22
C ILE A 277 -0.48 13.58 6.76
N LEU A 278 0.43 13.83 5.81
CA LEU A 278 0.21 13.62 4.38
C LEU A 278 -0.19 12.18 4.07
N THR A 279 0.58 11.20 4.56
CA THR A 279 0.31 9.78 4.32
C THR A 279 -0.97 9.31 5.01
N SER A 280 -1.33 9.87 6.17
CA SER A 280 -2.61 9.60 6.83
C SER A 280 -3.79 10.15 6.03
N LEU A 281 -3.68 11.36 5.46
CA LEU A 281 -4.71 11.93 4.58
C LEU A 281 -4.95 11.04 3.36
N VAL A 282 -3.88 10.57 2.71
CA VAL A 282 -3.99 9.62 1.59
C VAL A 282 -4.56 8.27 2.04
N SER A 283 -4.18 7.77 3.22
CA SER A 283 -4.72 6.53 3.79
C SER A 283 -6.21 6.62 4.09
N VAL A 284 -6.71 7.79 4.49
CA VAL A 284 -8.16 8.03 4.63
C VAL A 284 -8.85 7.94 3.27
N VAL A 285 -8.28 8.56 2.23
CA VAL A 285 -8.79 8.42 0.86
C VAL A 285 -8.77 6.95 0.42
N GLN A 286 -7.69 6.22 0.68
CA GLN A 286 -7.56 4.79 0.40
C GLN A 286 -8.69 3.99 1.06
N PHE A 287 -8.97 4.23 2.34
CA PHE A 287 -10.04 3.53 3.07
C PHE A 287 -11.42 3.73 2.40
N TYR A 288 -11.73 4.95 1.96
CA TYR A 288 -12.98 5.24 1.27
C TYR A 288 -13.04 4.63 -0.14
N VAL A 289 -11.93 4.67 -0.88
CA VAL A 289 -11.77 4.04 -2.20
C VAL A 289 -11.98 2.54 -2.09
N GLU A 290 -11.28 1.86 -1.17
CA GLU A 290 -11.43 0.44 -0.91
C GLU A 290 -12.87 0.09 -0.53
N ARG A 291 -13.49 0.87 0.35
CA ARG A 291 -14.89 0.64 0.75
C ARG A 291 -15.85 0.82 -0.42
N TYR A 292 -15.62 1.77 -1.31
CA TYR A 292 -16.45 2.00 -2.49
C TYR A 292 -16.36 0.81 -3.45
N PHE A 293 -15.15 0.34 -3.74
CA PHE A 293 -14.91 -0.77 -4.66
C PHE A 293 -15.17 -2.17 -4.06
N ALA A 294 -15.18 -2.30 -2.73
CA ALA A 294 -15.59 -3.52 -2.04
C ALA A 294 -17.11 -3.78 -2.09
N ARG A 295 -17.92 -2.80 -2.52
CA ARG A 295 -19.38 -2.96 -2.72
C ARG A 295 -19.62 -3.96 -3.85
N GLY A 296 -20.11 -5.14 -3.49
CA GLY A 296 -20.47 -6.21 -4.44
C GLY A 296 -19.56 -7.44 -4.44
N ALA A 297 -18.36 -7.37 -3.84
CA ALA A 297 -17.46 -8.53 -3.70
C ALA A 297 -17.62 -9.26 -2.34
N THR A 298 -18.08 -8.54 -1.31
CA THR A 298 -18.27 -9.09 0.04
C THR A 298 -19.70 -8.84 0.52
N ARG A 299 -20.32 -9.85 1.14
CA ARG A 299 -21.69 -9.78 1.70
C ARG A 299 -21.80 -8.79 2.88
N SER A 300 -20.67 -8.46 3.50
CA SER A 300 -20.55 -7.47 4.57
C SER A 300 -19.32 -6.59 4.34
N LEU A 301 -19.52 -5.28 4.22
CA LEU A 301 -18.42 -4.31 4.13
C LEU A 301 -17.60 -4.32 5.44
N PRO A 302 -16.28 -4.08 5.39
CA PRO A 302 -15.48 -3.90 6.59
C PRO A 302 -16.07 -2.79 7.48
N PRO A 303 -16.17 -2.98 8.81
CA PRO A 303 -16.68 -1.96 9.70
C PRO A 303 -15.77 -0.72 9.68
N THR A 304 -16.37 0.47 9.69
CA THR A 304 -15.62 1.73 9.74
C THR A 304 -14.78 1.83 11.02
N PRO A 305 -13.70 2.64 11.06
CA PRO A 305 -12.92 2.86 12.28
C PRO A 305 -13.81 3.28 13.46
N LEU A 306 -14.79 4.15 13.20
CA LEU A 306 -15.80 4.57 14.18
C LEU A 306 -16.74 3.43 14.61
N GLN A 307 -17.13 2.54 13.68
CA GLN A 307 -17.91 1.36 14.01
C GLN A 307 -17.10 0.38 14.88
N LYS A 308 -15.83 0.12 14.55
CA LYS A 308 -14.92 -0.71 15.35
C LYS A 308 -14.71 -0.13 16.76
N LEU A 309 -14.53 1.18 16.87
CA LEU A 309 -14.39 1.86 18.15
C LEU A 309 -15.67 1.75 18.99
N ARG A 310 -16.84 1.97 18.37
CA ARG A 310 -18.15 1.83 19.03
C ARG A 310 -18.45 0.41 19.46
N THR A 311 -18.15 -0.61 18.65
CA THR A 311 -18.33 -2.02 19.02
C THR A 311 -17.36 -2.41 20.12
N GLY A 312 -16.09 -2.00 20.04
CA GLY A 312 -15.10 -2.25 21.10
C GLY A 312 -15.47 -1.63 22.44
N LEU A 313 -15.97 -0.39 22.44
CA LEU A 313 -16.46 0.28 23.66
C LEU A 313 -17.72 -0.38 24.23
N ARG A 314 -18.61 -0.89 23.37
CA ARG A 314 -19.80 -1.67 23.80
C ARG A 314 -19.39 -3.00 24.42
N ASP A 315 -18.51 -3.74 23.77
CA ASP A 315 -18.01 -5.03 24.27
C ASP A 315 -17.28 -4.87 25.61
N LEU A 316 -16.48 -3.81 25.77
CA LEU A 316 -15.83 -3.48 27.05
C LEU A 316 -16.85 -3.14 28.14
N ARG A 317 -17.88 -2.34 27.83
CA ARG A 317 -18.96 -2.04 28.77
C ARG A 317 -19.77 -3.27 29.15
N GLU A 318 -20.04 -4.16 28.21
CA GLU A 318 -20.76 -5.41 28.47
C GLU A 318 -19.94 -6.37 29.34
N ARG A 319 -18.62 -6.46 29.12
CA ARG A 319 -17.72 -7.23 29.99
C ARG A 319 -17.67 -6.66 31.40
N ALA A 320 -17.50 -5.34 31.54
CA ALA A 320 -17.50 -4.69 32.85
C ALA A 320 -18.83 -4.87 33.60
N ARG A 321 -19.97 -4.85 32.90
CA ARG A 321 -21.29 -5.14 33.49
C ARG A 321 -21.46 -6.58 33.92
N ARG A 322 -20.91 -7.54 33.18
CA ARG A 322 -20.94 -8.97 33.55
C ARG A 322 -20.04 -9.27 34.75
N GLU A 323 -18.88 -8.61 34.84
CA GLU A 323 -17.98 -8.73 35.99
C GLU A 323 -18.53 -8.06 37.24
N ALA A 324 -19.31 -6.98 37.11
CA ALA A 324 -19.97 -6.33 38.25
C ALA A 324 -21.27 -7.02 38.72
N ALA A 325 -21.78 -7.98 37.95
CA ALA A 325 -23.00 -8.74 38.28
C ALA A 325 -22.71 -10.12 38.91
N VAL A 326 -21.44 -10.43 39.18
CA VAL A 326 -20.93 -11.62 39.88
C VAL A 326 -20.38 -11.18 41.23
#